data_AF-A0A7K8ZUB7-F1
#
_entry.id   AF-A0A7K8ZUB7-F1
#
_cell.length_a   1.000
_cell.length_b   1.000
_cell.length_c   1.000
_cell.angle_alpha   90.00
_cell.angle_beta   90.00
_cell.angle_gamma   90.00
#
_symmetry.space_group_name_H-M   'P 1'
#
loop_
_entity.id
_entity.type
_entity.pdbx_description
1 polymer ?
#
loop_
_entity_poly.entity_id
_entity_poly.type
_entity_poly.pdbx_seq_one_letter_code
_entity_poly.pdbx_strand_id
1 'polypeptide(L)'
;MKRAGQRVVAGTEAPQTSQTSKKQKTTLYGSVFDEPALCTSMDWGSLPHHVILRVFQFLTLVDRARASSVCRRWNEVFHIPDLWRRFEFELSQPATSYLKSTHPDLIQQIIKRHADHLQYVSFKVDSSTESAEAACDILSQLVNCSIKTLGLISTAKPSFMNVSKAHFASALTVVFVNSKSLSSIKIDDTPLDDPSLKVLVANNSDTLKLLKMSSCPHVSPAGILCVADQCHGLKELALNYYILSDELLLALSSEKHVDLEHLRIDVVSENPGQVEFHTIKKQSWDALVKHSPKVNIVMYFFLYEDEFDVFFREETPVTHLYFGRAVSKAMLGRIGMNCPRLIELVVCANGLQPLDDELIQIAERCKNLTAMGLGECEVTCRGFIEFVKMCGGRLTQLSIMEEVLIPDSDYSLDRLHLEVSKHLGRMWFPDMMPTW
;
A
#
# COMPACT_ATOMS: atom_id res chain seq x y z
N MET A 1 -55.31 29.78 -6.25
CA MET A 1 -56.77 29.56 -6.43
C MET A 1 -57.11 28.17 -5.90
N LYS A 2 -58.01 28.11 -4.91
CA LYS A 2 -58.57 26.89 -4.31
C LYS A 2 -59.71 26.34 -5.18
N ARG A 3 -59.88 25.00 -5.20
CA ARG A 3 -61.15 24.23 -5.24
C ARG A 3 -60.73 22.74 -5.18
N ALA A 4 -60.88 21.99 -4.08
CA ALA A 4 -62.11 21.41 -3.52
C ALA A 4 -62.97 20.79 -4.63
N GLY A 5 -63.31 19.50 -4.67
CA GLY A 5 -63.33 18.42 -3.69
C GLY A 5 -64.63 17.66 -3.90
N GLN A 6 -64.62 16.34 -4.05
CA GLN A 6 -65.83 15.54 -3.84
C GLN A 6 -65.48 14.12 -3.40
N ARG A 7 -66.12 13.76 -2.28
CA ARG A 7 -66.02 12.54 -1.49
C ARG A 7 -67.31 11.78 -1.77
N VAL A 8 -67.25 10.46 -1.96
CA VAL A 8 -68.40 9.57 -1.75
C VAL A 8 -67.93 8.38 -0.92
N VAL A 9 -68.73 8.05 0.10
CA VAL A 9 -68.49 7.06 1.16
C VAL A 9 -69.62 6.03 1.12
N ALA A 10 -69.31 4.83 1.64
CA ALA A 10 -70.17 3.71 2.11
C ALA A 10 -70.55 2.65 1.06
N GLY A 11 -70.50 1.35 1.35
CA GLY A 11 -70.16 0.63 2.59
C GLY A 11 -70.30 -0.90 2.39
N THR A 12 -69.60 -1.65 3.26
CA THR A 12 -69.95 -2.95 3.88
C THR A 12 -70.44 -4.13 3.03
N GLU A 13 -69.70 -5.25 3.03
CA GLU A 13 -69.97 -6.48 3.83
C GLU A 13 -68.98 -7.62 3.49
N ALA A 14 -68.60 -8.40 4.52
CA ALA A 14 -67.80 -9.62 4.43
C ALA A 14 -68.71 -10.85 4.23
N PRO A 15 -68.15 -12.03 3.88
CA PRO A 15 -68.24 -13.10 4.88
C PRO A 15 -67.01 -14.00 5.00
N GLN A 16 -66.80 -14.46 6.24
CA GLN A 16 -66.00 -15.62 6.63
C GLN A 16 -66.70 -16.96 6.33
N THR A 17 -65.96 -18.05 6.58
CA THR A 17 -66.34 -19.49 6.70
C THR A 17 -65.88 -20.32 5.51
N SER A 18 -65.33 -21.53 5.63
CA SER A 18 -65.30 -22.50 6.72
C SER A 18 -64.16 -23.52 6.54
N GLN A 19 -63.66 -24.04 7.65
CA GLN A 19 -62.86 -25.26 7.72
C GLN A 19 -63.71 -26.49 7.33
N THR A 20 -63.15 -27.44 6.58
CA THR A 20 -63.59 -28.84 6.62
C THR A 20 -62.41 -29.79 6.55
N SER A 21 -62.45 -30.78 7.44
CA SER A 21 -61.46 -31.83 7.64
C SER A 21 -61.92 -33.15 7.00
N LYS A 22 -60.93 -34.04 6.77
CA LYS A 22 -61.02 -35.51 6.57
C LYS A 22 -61.44 -36.02 5.19
N LYS A 23 -60.54 -36.77 4.54
CA LYS A 23 -60.52 -38.24 4.63
C LYS A 23 -59.33 -38.85 3.88
N GLN A 24 -58.59 -39.70 4.59
CA GLN A 24 -57.71 -40.71 4.03
C GLN A 24 -58.50 -41.66 3.11
N LYS A 25 -57.93 -42.00 1.96
CA LYS A 25 -58.21 -43.23 1.24
C LYS A 25 -56.90 -43.84 0.76
N THR A 26 -56.50 -44.87 1.49
CA THR A 26 -55.52 -45.88 1.14
C THR A 26 -56.09 -46.72 -0.01
N THR A 27 -55.34 -46.88 -1.09
CA THR A 27 -55.50 -48.01 -2.01
C THR A 27 -54.12 -48.38 -2.53
N LEU A 28 -53.63 -49.53 -2.07
CA LEU A 28 -52.45 -50.21 -2.57
C LEU A 28 -52.73 -50.79 -3.96
N TYR A 29 -51.84 -50.51 -4.91
CA TYR A 29 -51.44 -51.49 -5.91
C TYR A 29 -49.92 -51.45 -5.96
N GLY A 30 -49.30 -52.56 -5.56
CA GLY A 30 -47.86 -52.71 -5.56
C GLY A 30 -47.33 -52.83 -6.99
N SER A 31 -46.20 -52.19 -7.25
CA SER A 31 -45.27 -52.62 -8.28
C SER A 31 -43.90 -52.76 -7.62
N VAL A 32 -43.51 -54.02 -7.51
CA VAL A 32 -42.22 -54.54 -7.08
C VAL A 32 -41.11 -53.89 -7.90
N PHE A 33 -40.30 -53.03 -7.28
CA PHE A 33 -38.89 -52.78 -7.57
C PHE A 33 -38.30 -52.02 -6.37
N ASP A 34 -38.00 -52.78 -5.30
CA ASP A 34 -37.17 -52.31 -4.19
C ASP A 34 -35.69 -52.33 -4.64
N GLU A 35 -35.19 -51.17 -5.07
CA GLU A 35 -33.84 -50.73 -4.73
C GLU A 35 -33.99 -49.38 -4.03
N PRO A 36 -33.70 -49.26 -2.72
CA PRO A 36 -33.50 -47.96 -2.13
C PRO A 36 -32.14 -47.48 -2.62
N ALA A 37 -32.12 -46.80 -3.76
CA ALA A 37 -31.09 -45.80 -4.01
C ALA A 37 -31.22 -44.77 -2.88
N LEU A 38 -30.53 -45.03 -1.76
CA LEU A 38 -30.14 -44.04 -0.78
C LEU A 38 -29.24 -43.04 -1.50
N CYS A 39 -29.83 -42.20 -2.34
CA CYS A 39 -29.31 -40.86 -2.55
C CYS A 39 -29.56 -40.15 -1.22
N THR A 40 -28.75 -40.48 -0.21
CA THR A 40 -28.52 -39.59 0.92
C THR A 40 -27.98 -38.32 0.27
N SER A 41 -28.90 -37.40 -0.03
CA SER A 41 -28.59 -36.01 -0.31
C SER A 41 -27.63 -35.59 0.78
N MET A 42 -26.34 -35.51 0.45
CA MET A 42 -25.32 -35.09 1.40
C MET A 42 -25.75 -33.70 1.88
N ASP A 43 -26.12 -33.60 3.15
CA ASP A 43 -26.48 -32.32 3.73
C ASP A 43 -25.19 -31.51 3.89
N TRP A 44 -25.00 -30.52 3.02
CA TRP A 44 -23.88 -29.59 3.07
C TRP A 44 -23.84 -28.80 4.40
N GLY A 45 -24.95 -28.71 5.12
CA GLY A 45 -25.03 -28.16 6.48
C GLY A 45 -24.38 -29.05 7.55
N SER A 46 -24.14 -30.32 7.25
CA SER A 46 -23.52 -31.30 8.16
C SER A 46 -21.99 -31.36 8.06
N LEU A 47 -21.37 -30.60 7.15
CA LEU A 47 -19.93 -30.56 6.95
C LEU A 47 -19.17 -30.21 8.24
N PRO A 48 -17.99 -30.82 8.49
CA PRO A 48 -17.15 -30.46 9.63
C PRO A 48 -16.72 -28.99 9.63
N HIS A 49 -16.57 -28.39 10.82
CA HIS A 49 -16.18 -26.98 10.98
C HIS A 49 -14.89 -26.62 10.23
N HIS A 50 -13.89 -27.50 10.23
CA HIS A 50 -12.62 -27.24 9.54
C HIS A 50 -12.75 -27.20 8.01
N VAL A 51 -13.71 -27.94 7.43
CA VAL A 51 -13.98 -27.91 5.98
C VAL A 51 -14.65 -26.60 5.61
N ILE A 52 -15.69 -26.20 6.35
CA ILE A 52 -16.39 -24.92 6.13
C ILE A 52 -15.43 -23.74 6.35
N LEU A 53 -14.58 -23.81 7.37
CA LEU A 53 -13.54 -22.81 7.62
C LEU A 53 -12.60 -22.68 6.41
N ARG A 54 -12.17 -23.81 5.84
CA ARG A 54 -11.32 -23.82 4.65
C ARG A 54 -12.03 -23.22 3.44
N VAL A 55 -13.33 -23.50 3.25
CA VAL A 55 -14.15 -22.83 2.22
C VAL A 55 -14.19 -21.33 2.46
N PHE A 56 -14.47 -20.89 3.68
CA PHE A 56 -14.60 -19.47 4.04
C PHE A 56 -13.29 -18.70 3.82
N GLN A 57 -12.13 -19.34 4.01
CA GLN A 57 -10.83 -18.75 3.73
C GLN A 57 -10.65 -18.33 2.25
N PHE A 58 -11.38 -18.94 1.32
CA PHE A 58 -11.38 -18.58 -0.11
C PHE A 58 -12.46 -17.56 -0.49
N LEU A 59 -13.37 -17.21 0.42
CA LEU A 59 -14.47 -16.28 0.16
C LEU A 59 -14.11 -14.84 0.58
N THR A 60 -14.70 -13.86 -0.11
CA THR A 60 -14.70 -12.45 0.32
C THR A 60 -15.53 -12.28 1.60
N LEU A 61 -15.36 -11.17 2.33
CA LEU A 61 -16.15 -10.92 3.54
C LEU A 61 -17.67 -10.91 3.26
N VAL A 62 -18.08 -10.30 2.15
CA VAL A 62 -19.49 -10.24 1.73
C VAL A 62 -20.03 -11.64 1.47
N ASP A 63 -19.26 -12.48 0.76
CA ASP A 63 -19.68 -13.85 0.47
C ASP A 63 -19.66 -14.73 1.71
N ARG A 64 -18.72 -14.52 2.65
CA ARG A 64 -18.73 -15.18 3.97
C ARG A 64 -19.99 -14.83 4.75
N ALA A 65 -20.41 -13.56 4.74
CA ALA A 65 -21.63 -13.13 5.44
C ALA A 65 -22.90 -13.71 4.81
N ARG A 66 -22.94 -13.83 3.48
CA ARG A 66 -24.03 -14.52 2.78
C ARG A 66 -24.04 -16.01 3.10
N ALA A 67 -22.87 -16.66 3.05
CA ALA A 67 -22.70 -18.08 3.37
C ALA A 67 -23.06 -18.38 4.83
N SER A 68 -22.72 -17.50 5.77
CA SER A 68 -23.06 -17.64 7.19
C SER A 68 -24.55 -17.55 7.49
N SER A 69 -25.37 -17.09 6.51
CA SER A 69 -26.82 -17.01 6.60
C SER A 69 -27.54 -18.29 6.14
N VAL A 70 -26.79 -19.27 5.58
CA VAL A 70 -27.37 -20.50 5.01
C VAL A 70 -27.89 -21.45 6.10
N CYS A 71 -27.11 -21.68 7.17
CA CYS A 71 -27.52 -22.52 8.28
C CYS A 71 -26.74 -22.16 9.57
N ARG A 72 -27.23 -22.64 10.73
CA ARG A 72 -26.61 -22.36 12.05
C ARG A 72 -25.13 -22.76 12.11
N ARG A 73 -24.76 -23.91 11.56
CA ARG A 73 -23.39 -24.40 11.60
C ARG A 73 -22.42 -23.53 10.79
N TRP A 74 -22.85 -23.05 9.62
CA TRP A 74 -22.06 -22.12 8.82
C TRP A 74 -21.96 -20.75 9.52
N ASN A 75 -23.00 -20.36 10.27
CA ASN A 75 -22.97 -19.17 11.12
C ASN A 75 -21.98 -19.29 12.29
N GLU A 76 -21.92 -20.44 12.95
CA GLU A 76 -20.94 -20.71 14.00
C GLU A 76 -19.51 -20.64 13.46
N VAL A 77 -19.25 -21.24 12.29
CA VAL A 77 -17.94 -21.19 11.62
C VAL A 77 -17.55 -19.76 11.26
N PHE A 78 -18.50 -18.92 10.84
CA PHE A 78 -18.25 -17.52 10.51
C PHE A 78 -17.59 -16.77 11.66
N HIS A 79 -17.88 -17.12 12.92
CA HIS A 79 -17.35 -16.45 14.11
C HIS A 79 -16.05 -17.07 14.65
N ILE A 80 -15.44 -18.03 13.94
CA ILE A 80 -14.16 -18.63 14.35
C ILE A 80 -13.03 -17.59 14.23
N PRO A 81 -12.14 -17.46 15.24
CA PRO A 81 -11.07 -16.46 15.30
C PRO A 81 -10.19 -16.38 14.05
N ASP A 82 -9.87 -17.53 13.44
CA ASP A 82 -9.01 -17.63 12.25
C ASP A 82 -9.52 -16.82 11.05
N LEU A 83 -10.83 -16.57 10.93
CA LEU A 83 -11.41 -15.75 9.87
C LEU A 83 -11.30 -14.24 10.12
N TRP A 84 -11.04 -13.83 11.36
CA TRP A 84 -11.06 -12.44 11.81
C TRP A 84 -9.69 -11.90 12.19
N ARG A 85 -8.60 -12.68 12.02
CA ARG A 85 -7.25 -12.19 12.33
C ARG A 85 -6.85 -10.97 11.51
N ARG A 86 -7.41 -10.82 10.31
CA ARG A 86 -7.15 -9.70 9.40
C ARG A 86 -8.45 -9.00 9.03
N PHE A 87 -8.47 -7.69 9.18
CA PHE A 87 -9.60 -6.88 8.75
C PHE A 87 -9.13 -5.53 8.20
N GLU A 88 -9.77 -5.09 7.12
CA GLU A 88 -9.57 -3.78 6.52
C GLU A 88 -10.88 -3.01 6.60
N PHE A 89 -10.87 -1.91 7.36
CA PHE A 89 -11.98 -0.99 7.46
C PHE A 89 -11.94 -0.03 6.27
N GLU A 90 -12.88 -0.15 5.35
CA GLU A 90 -13.13 0.86 4.33
C GLU A 90 -14.09 1.90 4.92
N LEU A 91 -13.62 3.14 5.07
CA LEU A 91 -14.38 4.27 5.60
C LEU A 91 -14.45 5.35 4.53
N SER A 92 -15.64 5.47 3.93
CA SER A 92 -15.88 6.42 2.87
C SER A 92 -17.25 7.08 3.00
N GLN A 93 -17.35 8.30 2.48
CA GLN A 93 -18.62 9.00 2.32
C GLN A 93 -19.05 8.95 0.84
N PRO A 94 -20.35 8.83 0.54
CA PRO A 94 -20.85 8.86 -0.83
C PRO A 94 -20.50 10.14 -1.60
N ALA A 95 -20.22 11.23 -0.89
CA ALA A 95 -19.83 12.52 -1.47
C ALA A 95 -18.39 12.54 -2.00
N THR A 96 -17.51 11.69 -1.47
CA THR A 96 -16.06 11.73 -1.70
C THR A 96 -15.49 10.44 -2.28
N SER A 97 -16.30 9.39 -2.41
CA SER A 97 -15.88 8.10 -2.95
C SER A 97 -17.02 7.34 -3.63
N TYR A 98 -16.67 6.59 -4.68
CA TYR A 98 -17.56 5.61 -5.32
C TYR A 98 -17.53 4.23 -4.63
N LEU A 99 -16.60 4.02 -3.69
CA LEU A 99 -16.46 2.76 -2.95
C LEU A 99 -17.44 2.67 -1.79
N LYS A 100 -17.86 1.44 -1.48
CA LYS A 100 -18.82 1.17 -0.40
C LYS A 100 -18.10 1.12 0.95
N SER A 101 -18.50 2.01 1.85
CA SER A 101 -18.05 2.00 3.23
C SER A 101 -18.46 0.71 3.96
N THR A 102 -17.67 0.33 4.96
CA THR A 102 -17.96 -0.78 5.87
C THR A 102 -19.22 -0.46 6.66
N HIS A 103 -20.18 -1.39 6.66
CA HIS A 103 -21.45 -1.16 7.32
C HIS A 103 -21.26 -0.92 8.83
N PRO A 104 -21.89 0.11 9.45
CA PRO A 104 -21.73 0.41 10.87
C PRO A 104 -22.00 -0.77 11.81
N ASP A 105 -23.04 -1.57 11.53
CA ASP A 105 -23.35 -2.76 12.32
C ASP A 105 -22.23 -3.81 12.30
N LEU A 106 -21.53 -3.94 11.17
CA LEU A 106 -20.40 -4.86 11.05
C LEU A 106 -19.20 -4.35 11.85
N ILE A 107 -18.94 -3.05 11.84
CA ILE A 107 -17.90 -2.43 12.67
C ILE A 107 -18.17 -2.72 14.14
N GLN A 108 -19.40 -2.48 14.61
CA GLN A 108 -19.82 -2.76 15.97
C GLN A 108 -19.72 -4.26 16.32
N GLN A 109 -20.07 -5.13 15.39
CA GLN A 109 -19.94 -6.58 15.57
C GLN A 109 -18.47 -7.00 15.73
N ILE A 110 -17.56 -6.43 14.94
CA ILE A 110 -16.13 -6.71 15.01
C ILE A 110 -15.57 -6.26 16.35
N ILE A 111 -15.83 -5.01 16.74
CA ILE A 111 -15.36 -4.45 18.02
C ILE A 111 -15.88 -5.30 19.19
N LYS A 112 -17.15 -5.72 19.14
CA LYS A 112 -17.76 -6.46 20.26
C LYS A 112 -17.38 -7.94 20.33
N ARG A 113 -17.19 -8.63 19.20
CA ARG A 113 -17.04 -10.10 19.17
C ARG A 113 -15.67 -10.59 18.73
N HIS A 114 -14.87 -9.75 18.08
CA HIS A 114 -13.67 -10.18 17.37
C HIS A 114 -12.45 -9.30 17.64
N ALA A 115 -12.55 -8.27 18.49
CA ALA A 115 -11.45 -7.37 18.80
C ALA A 115 -10.21 -8.13 19.33
N ASP A 116 -10.40 -9.10 20.20
CA ASP A 116 -9.35 -9.97 20.75
C ASP A 116 -8.69 -10.89 19.72
N HIS A 117 -9.35 -11.15 18.59
CA HIS A 117 -8.81 -11.96 17.50
C HIS A 117 -8.04 -11.13 16.46
N LEU A 118 -8.24 -9.81 16.41
CA LEU A 118 -7.61 -8.94 15.41
C LEU A 118 -6.09 -8.88 15.61
N GLN A 119 -5.34 -9.16 14.54
CA GLN A 119 -3.88 -9.08 14.49
C GLN A 119 -3.39 -8.16 13.38
N TYR A 120 -4.11 -8.07 12.26
CA TYR A 120 -3.74 -7.27 11.09
C TYR A 120 -4.90 -6.33 10.77
N VAL A 121 -4.75 -5.06 11.12
CA VAL A 121 -5.81 -4.06 10.96
C VAL A 121 -5.33 -2.97 10.02
N SER A 122 -6.11 -2.68 8.98
CA SER A 122 -5.93 -1.49 8.14
C SER A 122 -7.18 -0.64 8.07
N PHE A 123 -7.02 0.66 7.92
CA PHE A 123 -8.08 1.62 7.68
C PHE A 123 -7.80 2.30 6.33
N LYS A 124 -8.73 2.14 5.39
CA LYS A 124 -8.76 2.90 4.13
C LYS A 124 -9.75 4.03 4.29
N VAL A 125 -9.26 5.26 4.26
CA VAL A 125 -10.05 6.45 4.51
C VAL A 125 -10.03 7.33 3.28
N ASP A 126 -11.20 7.81 2.86
CA ASP A 126 -11.30 8.74 1.73
C ASP A 126 -10.89 10.18 2.08
N SER A 127 -11.25 11.14 1.24
CA SER A 127 -10.88 12.56 1.43
C SER A 127 -11.71 13.29 2.50
N SER A 128 -12.68 12.64 3.15
CA SER A 128 -13.58 13.28 4.12
C SER A 128 -13.00 13.25 5.54
N THR A 129 -13.12 14.37 6.25
CA THR A 129 -12.68 14.46 7.67
C THR A 129 -13.50 13.54 8.55
N GLU A 130 -14.80 13.38 8.26
CA GLU A 130 -15.72 12.51 8.99
C GLU A 130 -15.28 11.04 8.94
N SER A 131 -14.72 10.58 7.81
CA SER A 131 -14.22 9.21 7.70
C SER A 131 -12.92 9.02 8.49
N ALA A 132 -12.06 10.04 8.56
CA ALA A 132 -10.85 10.01 9.37
C ALA A 132 -11.16 10.06 10.88
N GLU A 133 -12.15 10.85 11.28
CA GLU A 133 -12.67 10.87 12.66
C GLU A 133 -13.28 9.51 13.04
N ALA A 134 -14.08 8.91 12.16
CA ALA A 134 -14.63 7.57 12.39
C ALA A 134 -13.52 6.51 12.54
N ALA A 135 -12.40 6.64 11.82
CA ALA A 135 -11.25 5.77 12.01
C ALA A 135 -10.65 5.94 13.43
N CYS A 136 -10.51 7.18 13.89
CA CYS A 136 -10.02 7.48 15.25
C CYS A 136 -10.97 6.95 16.33
N ASP A 137 -12.28 7.06 16.12
CA ASP A 137 -13.30 6.53 17.03
C ASP A 137 -13.22 5.00 17.15
N ILE A 138 -12.97 4.31 16.04
CA ILE A 138 -12.78 2.85 16.02
C ILE A 138 -11.48 2.49 16.73
N LEU A 139 -10.36 3.15 16.39
CA LEU A 139 -9.05 2.93 17.03
C LEU A 139 -9.13 3.07 18.56
N SER A 140 -9.87 4.08 19.03
CA SER A 140 -10.09 4.33 20.45
C SER A 140 -10.83 3.20 21.18
N GLN A 141 -11.54 2.34 20.45
CA GLN A 141 -12.27 1.18 20.99
C GLN A 141 -11.46 -0.13 20.95
N LEU A 142 -10.28 -0.14 20.31
CA LEU A 142 -9.45 -1.35 20.12
C LEU A 142 -8.62 -1.72 21.36
N VAL A 143 -9.16 -1.51 22.57
CA VAL A 143 -8.46 -1.72 23.85
C VAL A 143 -8.08 -3.19 24.08
N ASN A 144 -8.91 -4.13 23.61
CA ASN A 144 -8.70 -5.56 23.82
C ASN A 144 -7.96 -6.25 22.67
N CYS A 145 -7.35 -5.50 21.75
CA CYS A 145 -6.70 -6.06 20.57
C CYS A 145 -5.21 -6.35 20.81
N SER A 146 -4.70 -7.42 20.21
CA SER A 146 -3.26 -7.73 20.15
C SER A 146 -2.74 -7.54 18.73
N ILE A 147 -2.76 -6.29 18.27
CA ILE A 147 -2.45 -5.94 16.88
C ILE A 147 -0.95 -6.15 16.63
N LYS A 148 -0.63 -6.86 15.56
CA LYS A 148 0.72 -7.05 15.03
C LYS A 148 1.03 -6.07 13.90
N THR A 149 0.03 -5.70 13.13
CA THR A 149 0.16 -4.77 12.01
C THR A 149 -0.98 -3.75 12.02
N LEU A 150 -0.63 -2.48 12.04
CA LEU A 150 -1.55 -1.36 11.87
C LEU A 150 -1.23 -0.62 10.57
N GLY A 151 -2.25 -0.34 9.76
CA GLY A 151 -2.15 0.50 8.57
C GLY A 151 -3.22 1.58 8.56
N LEU A 152 -2.85 2.83 8.39
CA LEU A 152 -3.74 3.95 8.11
C LEU A 152 -3.42 4.42 6.68
N ILE A 153 -4.40 4.35 5.79
CA ILE A 153 -4.23 4.55 4.35
C ILE A 153 -5.22 5.60 3.91
N SER A 154 -4.73 6.76 3.50
CA SER A 154 -5.51 7.77 2.79
C SER A 154 -5.67 7.34 1.34
N THR A 155 -6.89 7.09 0.86
CA THR A 155 -7.12 6.63 -0.52
C THR A 155 -7.11 7.74 -1.56
N ALA A 156 -7.14 8.99 -1.12
CA ALA A 156 -7.14 10.18 -1.95
C ALA A 156 -6.43 11.33 -1.22
N LYS A 157 -7.13 12.39 -0.81
CA LYS A 157 -6.52 13.45 0.02
C LYS A 157 -6.27 12.95 1.44
N PRO A 158 -5.21 13.42 2.12
CA PRO A 158 -4.83 12.96 3.45
C PRO A 158 -5.75 13.54 4.54
N SER A 159 -6.94 12.96 4.70
CA SER A 159 -7.99 13.44 5.61
C SER A 159 -7.62 13.33 7.08
N PHE A 160 -6.71 12.42 7.47
CA PHE A 160 -6.17 12.36 8.84
C PHE A 160 -5.51 13.66 9.28
N MET A 161 -4.92 14.42 8.35
CA MET A 161 -4.32 15.73 8.65
C MET A 161 -5.35 16.78 9.07
N ASN A 162 -6.63 16.58 8.75
CA ASN A 162 -7.72 17.47 9.14
C ASN A 162 -8.27 17.14 10.53
N VAL A 163 -7.96 15.95 11.08
CA VAL A 163 -8.36 15.54 12.42
C VAL A 163 -7.51 16.31 13.44
N SER A 164 -8.13 16.70 14.57
CA SER A 164 -7.36 17.36 15.63
C SER A 164 -6.21 16.47 16.13
N LYS A 165 -5.01 17.03 16.27
CA LYS A 165 -3.81 16.27 16.68
C LYS A 165 -4.01 15.50 17.97
N ALA A 166 -4.69 16.11 18.94
CA ALA A 166 -4.99 15.48 20.23
C ALA A 166 -5.92 14.27 20.09
N HIS A 167 -6.92 14.35 19.22
CA HIS A 167 -7.83 13.22 18.96
C HIS A 167 -7.10 12.08 18.24
N PHE A 168 -6.29 12.40 17.23
CA PHE A 168 -5.50 11.39 16.53
C PHE A 168 -4.49 10.70 17.46
N ALA A 169 -3.73 11.48 18.23
CA ALA A 169 -2.73 10.96 19.17
C ALA A 169 -3.37 10.09 20.27
N SER A 170 -4.53 10.48 20.81
CA SER A 170 -5.23 9.68 21.84
C SER A 170 -5.72 8.36 21.28
N ALA A 171 -6.30 8.36 20.08
CA ALA A 171 -6.76 7.15 19.40
C ALA A 171 -5.60 6.19 19.10
N LEU A 172 -4.47 6.72 18.59
CA LEU A 172 -3.29 5.91 18.27
C LEU A 172 -2.61 5.36 19.53
N THR A 173 -2.59 6.12 20.61
CA THR A 173 -2.05 5.71 21.92
C THR A 173 -2.76 4.46 22.45
N VAL A 174 -4.07 4.32 22.23
CA VAL A 174 -4.81 3.10 22.62
C VAL A 174 -4.19 1.86 21.98
N VAL A 175 -3.86 1.92 20.69
CA VAL A 175 -3.24 0.79 20.00
C VAL A 175 -1.82 0.54 20.51
N PHE A 176 -0.98 1.57 20.61
CA PHE A 176 0.41 1.43 21.07
C PHE A 176 0.50 0.85 22.47
N VAL A 177 -0.35 1.30 23.39
CA VAL A 177 -0.33 0.82 24.77
C VAL A 177 -0.85 -0.62 24.88
N ASN A 178 -1.93 -0.98 24.19
CA ASN A 178 -2.57 -2.28 24.38
C ASN A 178 -1.96 -3.39 23.51
N SER A 179 -1.44 -3.06 22.33
CA SER A 179 -0.90 -4.05 21.39
C SER A 179 0.59 -4.31 21.62
N LYS A 180 0.91 -5.18 22.59
CA LYS A 180 2.30 -5.52 22.96
C LYS A 180 3.09 -6.31 21.90
N SER A 181 2.44 -6.74 20.83
CA SER A 181 3.07 -7.49 19.72
C SER A 181 3.13 -6.68 18.42
N LEU A 182 2.97 -5.36 18.50
CA LEU A 182 2.96 -4.48 17.34
C LEU A 182 4.33 -4.48 16.66
N SER A 183 4.35 -4.91 15.40
CA SER A 183 5.59 -5.15 14.63
C SER A 183 5.68 -4.34 13.35
N SER A 184 4.54 -3.93 12.79
CA SER A 184 4.48 -3.18 11.53
C SER A 184 3.47 -2.05 11.65
N ILE A 185 3.90 -0.84 11.34
CA ILE A 185 3.07 0.36 11.38
C ILE A 185 3.24 1.11 10.06
N LYS A 186 2.13 1.41 9.40
CA LYS A 186 2.09 2.23 8.19
C LYS A 186 1.10 3.36 8.42
N ILE A 187 1.58 4.58 8.61
CA ILE A 187 0.78 5.74 9.03
C ILE A 187 1.23 6.98 8.25
N ASP A 188 1.47 6.79 6.95
CA ASP A 188 1.81 7.87 6.03
C ASP A 188 0.67 8.92 6.00
N ASP A 189 1.02 10.18 5.79
CA ASP A 189 0.11 11.32 5.71
C ASP A 189 -0.80 11.51 6.96
N THR A 190 -0.20 11.39 8.15
CA THR A 190 -0.91 11.55 9.44
C THR A 190 -0.28 12.62 10.32
N PRO A 191 -1.04 13.23 11.26
CA PRO A 191 -0.53 14.25 12.18
C PRO A 191 0.29 13.65 13.34
N LEU A 192 0.98 12.52 13.11
CA LEU A 192 1.86 11.86 14.07
C LEU A 192 2.92 12.83 14.61
N ASP A 193 3.20 12.74 15.91
CA ASP A 193 4.13 13.61 16.62
C ASP A 193 5.16 12.84 17.46
N ASP A 194 6.22 13.53 17.90
CA ASP A 194 7.29 12.96 18.71
C ASP A 194 6.80 12.33 20.03
N PRO A 195 5.84 12.92 20.79
CA PRO A 195 5.27 12.26 21.97
C PRO A 195 4.62 10.91 21.64
N SER A 196 3.87 10.81 20.54
CA SER A 196 3.28 9.54 20.12
C SER A 196 4.34 8.51 19.75
N LEU A 197 5.44 8.91 19.09
CA LEU A 197 6.58 8.04 18.84
C LEU A 197 7.25 7.55 20.13
N LYS A 198 7.38 8.40 21.16
CA LYS A 198 7.90 7.98 22.47
C LYS A 198 7.00 6.93 23.13
N VAL A 199 5.68 7.08 23.01
CA VAL A 199 4.72 6.08 23.50
C VAL A 199 4.89 4.77 22.74
N LEU A 200 5.04 4.82 21.41
CA LEU A 200 5.31 3.64 20.59
C LEU A 200 6.58 2.91 21.06
N VAL A 201 7.69 3.64 21.18
CA VAL A 201 8.96 3.08 21.61
C VAL A 201 8.86 2.45 22.99
N ALA A 202 8.25 3.13 23.96
CA ALA A 202 8.10 2.65 25.33
C ALA A 202 7.28 1.35 25.45
N ASN A 203 6.43 1.05 24.46
CA ASN A 203 5.56 -0.13 24.49
C ASN A 203 5.97 -1.24 23.51
N ASN A 204 6.71 -0.89 22.44
CA ASN A 204 6.93 -1.77 21.29
C ASN A 204 8.37 -1.79 20.76
N SER A 205 9.35 -1.28 21.52
CA SER A 205 10.78 -1.28 21.13
C SER A 205 11.29 -2.67 20.70
N ASP A 206 10.85 -3.72 21.39
CA ASP A 206 11.35 -5.08 21.19
C ASP A 206 10.65 -5.81 20.03
N THR A 207 9.53 -5.26 19.54
CA THR A 207 8.68 -5.92 18.54
C THR A 207 8.63 -5.20 17.20
N LEU A 208 8.89 -3.88 17.18
CA LEU A 208 8.80 -3.06 15.98
C LEU A 208 9.87 -3.45 14.95
N LYS A 209 9.41 -3.77 13.74
CA LYS A 209 10.24 -4.18 12.60
C LYS A 209 10.02 -3.31 11.37
N LEU A 210 8.85 -2.70 11.22
CA LEU A 210 8.52 -1.85 10.08
C LEU A 210 7.81 -0.59 10.57
N LEU A 211 8.34 0.57 10.17
CA LEU A 211 7.71 1.87 10.38
C LEU A 211 7.69 2.65 9.07
N LYS A 212 6.50 2.96 8.56
CA LYS A 212 6.31 3.88 7.43
C LYS A 212 5.49 5.08 7.90
N MET A 213 6.10 6.26 7.82
CA MET A 213 5.54 7.52 8.31
C MET A 213 6.00 8.70 7.42
N SER A 214 5.92 8.51 6.11
CA SER A 214 6.10 9.60 5.16
C SER A 214 4.98 10.63 5.31
N SER A 215 5.29 11.90 5.07
CA SER A 215 4.40 13.06 5.21
C SER A 215 3.83 13.26 6.62
N CYS A 216 4.66 13.08 7.66
CA CYS A 216 4.29 13.34 9.05
C CYS A 216 4.96 14.63 9.56
N PRO A 217 4.35 15.83 9.37
CA PRO A 217 5.01 17.12 9.57
C PRO A 217 5.27 17.50 11.04
N HIS A 218 4.80 16.71 12.00
CA HIS A 218 5.02 16.95 13.42
C HIS A 218 6.04 15.99 14.05
N VAL A 219 6.65 15.13 13.22
CA VAL A 219 7.81 14.33 13.59
C VAL A 219 9.07 15.14 13.30
N SER A 220 9.92 15.28 14.31
CA SER A 220 11.22 15.93 14.19
C SER A 220 12.35 14.90 14.00
N PRO A 221 13.55 15.34 13.55
CA PRO A 221 14.74 14.48 13.55
C PRO A 221 15.02 13.83 14.92
N ALA A 222 14.77 14.54 16.02
CA ALA A 222 14.95 13.99 17.37
C ALA A 222 13.89 12.91 17.72
N GLY A 223 12.67 13.06 17.22
CA GLY A 223 11.60 12.06 17.38
C GLY A 223 11.95 10.73 16.74
N ILE A 224 12.40 10.75 15.48
CA ILE A 224 12.78 9.52 14.77
C ILE A 224 14.10 8.94 15.28
N LEU A 225 15.05 9.77 15.71
CA LEU A 225 16.28 9.29 16.35
C LEU A 225 16.00 8.45 17.60
N CYS A 226 15.04 8.88 18.43
CA CYS A 226 14.58 8.14 19.61
C CYS A 226 14.04 6.73 19.26
N VAL A 227 13.42 6.59 18.09
CA VAL A 227 12.95 5.28 17.59
C VAL A 227 14.15 4.42 17.18
N ALA A 228 15.08 4.96 16.39
CA ALA A 228 16.26 4.21 15.94
C ALA A 228 17.16 3.76 17.11
N ASP A 229 17.29 4.57 18.15
CA ASP A 229 18.12 4.27 19.33
C ASP A 229 17.57 3.13 20.20
N GLN A 230 16.26 2.87 20.16
CA GLN A 230 15.60 1.92 21.07
C GLN A 230 14.98 0.72 20.36
N CYS A 231 14.47 0.91 19.14
CA CYS A 231 13.84 -0.14 18.35
C CYS A 231 14.88 -0.93 17.54
N HIS A 232 15.77 -1.65 18.23
CA HIS A 232 16.88 -2.38 17.60
C HIS A 232 16.45 -3.45 16.58
N GLY A 233 15.18 -3.88 16.59
CA GLY A 233 14.61 -4.85 15.65
C GLY A 233 14.09 -4.25 14.34
N LEU A 234 14.25 -2.94 14.11
CA LEU A 234 13.73 -2.23 12.94
C LEU A 234 14.46 -2.68 11.66
N LYS A 235 13.71 -3.20 10.69
CA LYS A 235 14.21 -3.69 9.39
C LYS A 235 13.81 -2.80 8.23
N GLU A 236 12.67 -2.14 8.36
CA GLU A 236 12.12 -1.27 7.33
C GLU A 236 11.73 0.10 7.89
N LEU A 237 12.23 1.16 7.28
CA LEU A 237 11.91 2.53 7.63
C LEU A 237 11.54 3.33 6.37
N ALA A 238 10.42 4.05 6.39
CA ALA A 238 10.07 5.04 5.38
C ALA A 238 9.77 6.40 6.03
N LEU A 239 10.41 7.45 5.52
CA LEU A 239 10.35 8.81 6.07
C LEU A 239 10.62 9.86 4.98
N ASN A 240 10.39 11.14 5.31
CA ASN A 240 10.81 12.25 4.44
C ASN A 240 12.27 12.63 4.64
N TYR A 241 12.89 13.18 3.60
CA TYR A 241 14.27 13.64 3.65
C TYR A 241 14.55 14.68 4.75
N TYR A 242 13.60 15.58 5.06
CA TYR A 242 13.81 16.64 6.06
C TYR A 242 14.04 16.11 7.49
N ILE A 243 13.65 14.87 7.80
CA ILE A 243 13.96 14.21 9.09
C ILE A 243 15.15 13.24 9.04
N LEU A 244 15.69 12.96 7.85
CA LEU A 244 16.90 12.16 7.70
C LEU A 244 18.10 12.95 8.24
N SER A 245 18.95 12.35 9.06
CA SER A 245 20.16 13.01 9.57
C SER A 245 21.34 12.05 9.64
N ASP A 246 22.56 12.61 9.80
CA ASP A 246 23.77 11.82 10.05
C ASP A 246 23.60 10.96 11.31
N GLU A 247 23.06 11.54 12.39
CA GLU A 247 22.83 10.85 13.66
C GLU A 247 21.85 9.69 13.50
N LEU A 248 20.80 9.87 12.71
CA LEU A 248 19.83 8.81 12.43
C LEU A 248 20.49 7.63 11.70
N LEU A 249 21.27 7.90 10.65
CA LEU A 249 21.98 6.84 9.92
C LEU A 249 22.99 6.11 10.82
N LEU A 250 23.71 6.85 11.68
CA LEU A 250 24.65 6.25 12.63
C LEU A 250 23.95 5.40 13.69
N ALA A 251 22.78 5.81 14.20
CA ALA A 251 21.98 5.03 15.14
C ALA A 251 21.51 3.71 14.52
N LEU A 252 21.01 3.76 13.28
CA LEU A 252 20.63 2.57 12.48
C LEU A 252 21.83 1.67 12.13
N SER A 253 23.05 2.19 12.22
CA SER A 253 24.31 1.47 11.95
C SER A 253 24.99 0.96 13.22
N SER A 254 24.34 1.07 14.38
CA SER A 254 24.92 0.63 15.65
C SER A 254 24.97 -0.90 15.76
N GLU A 255 25.95 -1.43 16.48
CA GLU A 255 26.13 -2.88 16.66
C GLU A 255 24.93 -3.59 17.30
N LYS A 256 24.09 -2.84 18.03
CA LYS A 256 22.88 -3.37 18.66
C LYS A 256 21.74 -3.55 17.65
N HIS A 257 21.75 -2.78 16.58
CA HIS A 257 20.67 -2.72 15.60
C HIS A 257 20.76 -3.90 14.64
N VAL A 258 19.62 -4.44 14.23
CA VAL A 258 19.56 -5.48 13.19
C VAL A 258 19.99 -4.92 11.82
N ASP A 259 20.34 -5.81 10.90
CA ASP A 259 20.55 -5.44 9.51
C ASP A 259 19.27 -4.82 8.92
N LEU A 260 19.39 -3.58 8.45
CA LEU A 260 18.31 -2.88 7.79
C LEU A 260 18.09 -3.49 6.39
N GLU A 261 16.84 -3.81 6.08
CA GLU A 261 16.45 -4.42 4.81
C GLU A 261 15.97 -3.35 3.81
N HIS A 262 15.21 -2.36 4.28
CA HIS A 262 14.67 -1.28 3.45
C HIS A 262 14.70 0.08 4.14
N LEU A 263 15.30 1.06 3.48
CA LEU A 263 15.21 2.48 3.83
C LEU A 263 14.58 3.24 2.65
N ARG A 264 13.38 3.75 2.84
CA ARG A 264 12.70 4.62 1.86
C ARG A 264 12.76 6.07 2.32
N ILE A 265 13.14 6.95 1.40
CA ILE A 265 13.27 8.38 1.65
C ILE A 265 12.47 9.14 0.60
N ASP A 266 11.49 9.90 1.05
CA ASP A 266 10.68 10.75 0.19
C ASP A 266 11.21 12.20 0.24
N VAL A 267 11.74 12.67 -0.89
CA VAL A 267 12.29 14.01 -1.08
C VAL A 267 11.23 14.85 -1.80
N VAL A 268 10.52 15.68 -1.05
CA VAL A 268 9.37 16.44 -1.55
C VAL A 268 9.59 17.93 -1.33
N SER A 269 9.36 18.75 -2.36
CA SER A 269 9.29 20.20 -2.25
C SER A 269 7.88 20.67 -2.59
N GLU A 270 7.22 21.29 -1.60
CA GLU A 270 5.88 21.88 -1.77
C GLU A 270 5.97 23.28 -2.41
N ASN A 271 7.05 24.02 -2.15
CA ASN A 271 7.23 25.39 -2.64
C ASN A 271 8.65 25.57 -3.22
N PRO A 272 8.77 25.84 -4.54
CA PRO A 272 10.07 26.00 -5.19
C PRO A 272 10.86 27.16 -4.59
N GLY A 273 12.17 26.95 -4.38
CA GLY A 273 13.11 27.99 -3.97
C GLY A 273 13.00 28.47 -2.52
N GLN A 274 12.12 27.85 -1.71
CA GLN A 274 11.98 28.16 -0.28
C GLN A 274 12.64 27.14 0.64
N VAL A 275 12.98 25.95 0.11
CA VAL A 275 13.50 24.83 0.90
C VAL A 275 14.96 24.61 0.54
N GLU A 276 15.86 24.94 1.46
CA GLU A 276 17.26 24.55 1.36
C GLU A 276 17.43 23.14 1.94
N PHE A 277 17.72 22.17 1.08
CA PHE A 277 17.95 20.79 1.50
C PHE A 277 19.32 20.66 2.17
N HIS A 278 19.36 20.08 3.37
CA HIS A 278 20.62 19.74 4.02
C HIS A 278 21.31 18.58 3.29
N THR A 279 22.59 18.36 3.58
CA THR A 279 23.37 17.26 3.02
C THR A 279 23.69 16.22 4.10
N ILE A 280 23.63 14.94 3.73
CA ILE A 280 24.08 13.82 4.57
C ILE A 280 25.53 13.49 4.20
N LYS A 281 26.39 13.31 5.20
CA LYS A 281 27.81 13.02 4.96
C LYS A 281 27.98 11.63 4.38
N LYS A 282 28.93 11.48 3.46
CA LYS A 282 29.34 10.18 2.92
C LYS A 282 29.65 9.14 4.03
N GLN A 283 30.32 9.55 5.10
CA GLN A 283 30.68 8.66 6.21
C GLN A 283 29.46 7.99 6.88
N SER A 284 28.34 8.70 6.96
CA SER A 284 27.10 8.19 7.54
C SER A 284 26.45 7.13 6.63
N TRP A 285 26.50 7.36 5.31
CA TRP A 285 26.11 6.36 4.32
C TRP A 285 27.01 5.13 4.33
N ASP A 286 28.32 5.33 4.40
CA ASP A 286 29.31 4.26 4.45
C ASP A 286 29.13 3.39 5.71
N ALA A 287 28.82 4.01 6.86
CA ALA A 287 28.51 3.30 8.09
C ALA A 287 27.27 2.40 7.93
N LEU A 288 26.20 2.91 7.31
CA LEU A 288 24.98 2.16 7.06
C LEU A 288 25.22 0.96 6.16
N VAL A 289 25.97 1.13 5.08
CA VAL A 289 26.27 0.02 4.14
C VAL A 289 27.22 -0.99 4.75
N LYS A 290 28.18 -0.54 5.58
CA LYS A 290 29.08 -1.42 6.30
C LYS A 290 28.30 -2.33 7.28
N HIS A 291 27.33 -1.76 7.99
CA HIS A 291 26.48 -2.50 8.91
C HIS A 291 25.48 -3.39 8.18
N SER A 292 24.78 -2.84 7.19
CA SER A 292 23.69 -3.50 6.44
C SER A 292 24.01 -3.58 4.94
N PRO A 293 24.90 -4.48 4.50
CA PRO A 293 25.42 -4.50 3.12
C PRO A 293 24.36 -4.82 2.04
N LYS A 294 23.24 -5.42 2.44
CA LYS A 294 22.12 -5.78 1.55
C LYS A 294 20.95 -4.79 1.60
N VAL A 295 21.08 -3.69 2.33
CA VAL A 295 20.00 -2.70 2.47
C VAL A 295 19.58 -2.15 1.11
N ASN A 296 18.27 -2.08 0.88
CA ASN A 296 17.69 -1.37 -0.25
C ASN A 296 17.41 0.07 0.18
N ILE A 297 18.10 1.02 -0.43
CA ILE A 297 17.89 2.45 -0.24
C ILE A 297 17.09 2.96 -1.44
N VAL A 298 15.85 3.35 -1.16
CA VAL A 298 14.85 3.77 -2.14
C VAL A 298 14.62 5.26 -1.95
N MET A 299 14.81 6.06 -3.00
CA MET A 299 14.53 7.50 -2.94
C MET A 299 13.51 7.93 -3.99
N TYR A 300 12.48 8.63 -3.55
CA TYR A 300 11.51 9.29 -4.41
C TYR A 300 11.77 10.80 -4.40
N PHE A 301 11.86 11.39 -5.59
CA PHE A 301 12.09 12.82 -5.77
C PHE A 301 10.88 13.48 -6.43
N PHE A 302 10.33 14.48 -5.74
CA PHE A 302 9.26 15.37 -6.21
C PHE A 302 9.71 16.82 -6.03
N LEU A 303 10.80 17.17 -6.72
CA LEU A 303 11.48 18.47 -6.65
C LEU A 303 11.28 19.29 -7.93
N TYR A 304 11.68 20.55 -7.87
CA TYR A 304 11.88 21.42 -9.02
C TYR A 304 13.35 21.41 -9.47
N GLU A 305 13.63 21.84 -10.71
CA GLU A 305 14.94 21.64 -11.36
C GLU A 305 16.13 22.26 -10.61
N ASP A 306 15.93 23.37 -9.90
CA ASP A 306 16.94 24.14 -9.17
C ASP A 306 17.29 23.54 -7.79
N GLU A 307 16.52 22.56 -7.32
CA GLU A 307 16.66 22.00 -5.96
C GLU A 307 17.55 20.75 -5.91
N PHE A 308 17.95 20.21 -7.07
CA PHE A 308 18.71 18.95 -7.14
C PHE A 308 20.19 19.09 -6.77
N ASP A 309 20.72 20.30 -6.63
CA ASP A 309 22.15 20.54 -6.62
C ASP A 309 22.91 19.93 -5.45
N VAL A 310 22.26 19.71 -4.31
CA VAL A 310 22.89 19.11 -3.12
C VAL A 310 23.01 17.58 -3.21
N PHE A 311 22.26 16.94 -4.11
CA PHE A 311 22.14 15.49 -4.16
C PHE A 311 23.20 14.84 -5.07
N PHE A 312 23.65 13.65 -4.69
CA PHE A 312 24.62 12.82 -5.42
C PHE A 312 25.92 13.54 -5.81
N ARG A 313 26.43 14.44 -4.96
CA ARG A 313 27.76 15.06 -5.14
C ARG A 313 28.90 14.08 -4.83
N GLU A 314 28.65 13.17 -3.89
CA GLU A 314 29.55 12.09 -3.49
C GLU A 314 28.90 10.73 -3.75
N GLU A 315 29.70 9.67 -3.72
CA GLU A 315 29.21 8.30 -3.84
C GLU A 315 28.11 8.02 -2.81
N THR A 316 26.93 7.64 -3.29
CA THR A 316 25.74 7.41 -2.47
C THR A 316 25.21 6.00 -2.73
N PRO A 317 24.91 5.21 -1.70
CA PRO A 317 24.54 3.80 -1.85
C PRO A 317 23.09 3.55 -2.24
N VAL A 318 22.48 4.47 -2.99
CA VAL A 318 21.10 4.33 -3.47
C VAL A 318 20.96 3.12 -4.40
N THR A 319 19.82 2.46 -4.26
CA THR A 319 19.49 1.24 -5.03
C THR A 319 18.31 1.47 -5.95
N HIS A 320 17.32 2.27 -5.56
CA HIS A 320 16.14 2.55 -6.37
C HIS A 320 15.88 4.06 -6.37
N LEU A 321 15.73 4.63 -7.55
CA LEU A 321 15.49 6.07 -7.75
C LEU A 321 14.24 6.29 -8.59
N TYR A 322 13.34 7.13 -8.08
CA TYR A 322 12.13 7.52 -8.78
C TYR A 322 12.04 9.05 -8.83
N PHE A 323 12.02 9.62 -10.03
CA PHE A 323 11.80 11.04 -10.25
C PHE A 323 10.37 11.25 -10.73
N GLY A 324 9.50 11.67 -9.82
CA GLY A 324 8.07 11.93 -10.11
C GLY A 324 7.80 13.30 -10.72
N ARG A 325 8.84 14.10 -10.95
CA ARG A 325 8.84 15.37 -11.67
C ARG A 325 10.06 15.41 -12.60
N ALA A 326 10.19 16.48 -13.39
CA ALA A 326 11.33 16.68 -14.27
C ALA A 326 12.66 16.64 -13.51
N VAL A 327 13.61 15.84 -14.00
CA VAL A 327 14.99 15.76 -13.50
C VAL A 327 15.94 16.42 -14.47
N SER A 328 16.99 17.09 -14.00
CA SER A 328 17.98 17.72 -14.89
C SER A 328 18.99 16.71 -15.45
N LYS A 329 19.52 16.99 -16.65
CA LYS A 329 20.58 16.19 -17.29
C LYS A 329 21.83 16.08 -16.40
N ALA A 330 22.23 17.18 -15.75
CA ALA A 330 23.37 17.21 -14.83
C ALA A 330 23.18 16.26 -13.64
N MET A 331 21.95 16.16 -13.11
CA MET A 331 21.62 15.26 -12.02
C MET A 331 21.72 13.79 -12.44
N LEU A 332 21.26 13.44 -13.65
CA LEU A 332 21.42 12.10 -14.22
C LEU A 332 22.90 11.73 -14.43
N GLY A 333 23.73 12.67 -14.89
CA GLY A 333 25.19 12.47 -14.98
C GLY A 333 25.83 12.22 -13.61
N ARG A 334 25.42 12.96 -12.57
CA ARG A 334 25.85 12.70 -11.18
C ARG A 334 25.46 11.30 -10.71
N ILE A 335 24.24 10.83 -11.03
CA ILE A 335 23.78 9.47 -10.70
C ILE A 335 24.70 8.43 -11.35
N GLY A 336 24.98 8.57 -12.65
CA GLY A 336 25.90 7.67 -13.36
C GLY A 336 27.28 7.60 -12.70
N MET A 337 27.80 8.70 -12.19
CA MET A 337 29.10 8.74 -11.52
C MET A 337 29.10 8.19 -10.09
N ASN A 338 28.04 8.47 -9.33
CA ASN A 338 28.06 8.37 -7.87
C ASN A 338 27.09 7.32 -7.29
N CYS A 339 26.35 6.57 -8.12
CA CYS A 339 25.37 5.57 -7.65
C CYS A 339 25.71 4.14 -8.14
N PRO A 340 26.82 3.51 -7.70
CA PRO A 340 27.25 2.22 -8.23
C PRO A 340 26.32 1.05 -7.87
N ARG A 341 25.49 1.20 -6.83
CA ARG A 341 24.54 0.19 -6.34
C ARG A 341 23.16 0.25 -6.99
N LEU A 342 22.94 1.13 -7.97
CA LEU A 342 21.64 1.34 -8.60
C LEU A 342 21.11 0.05 -9.26
N ILE A 343 19.87 -0.29 -8.93
CA ILE A 343 19.09 -1.46 -9.38
C ILE A 343 17.93 -1.00 -10.28
N GLU A 344 17.26 0.08 -9.89
CA GLU A 344 16.12 0.64 -10.61
C GLU A 344 16.21 2.15 -10.71
N LEU A 345 15.96 2.67 -11.92
CA LEU A 345 15.84 4.10 -12.19
C LEU A 345 14.59 4.37 -13.01
N VAL A 346 13.70 5.19 -12.48
CA VAL A 346 12.50 5.67 -13.17
C VAL A 346 12.55 7.19 -13.24
N VAL A 347 12.48 7.73 -14.46
CA VAL A 347 12.44 9.15 -14.76
C VAL A 347 11.14 9.46 -15.48
N CYS A 348 10.28 10.25 -14.85
CA CYS A 348 9.00 10.63 -15.45
C CYS A 348 9.15 11.66 -16.57
N ALA A 349 10.10 12.59 -16.44
CA ALA A 349 10.36 13.65 -17.40
C ALA A 349 11.80 14.17 -17.29
N ASN A 350 12.32 14.69 -18.39
CA ASN A 350 13.57 15.45 -18.51
C ASN A 350 13.38 16.59 -19.52
N GLY A 351 14.33 17.52 -19.58
CA GLY A 351 14.32 18.59 -20.60
C GLY A 351 14.54 18.08 -22.03
N LEU A 352 14.67 19.02 -22.96
CA LEU A 352 14.81 18.79 -24.42
C LEU A 352 16.24 18.39 -24.86
N GLN A 353 17.06 17.86 -23.96
CA GLN A 353 18.43 17.49 -24.29
C GLN A 353 18.57 15.98 -24.31
N PRO A 354 19.11 15.39 -25.39
CA PRO A 354 19.34 13.96 -25.47
C PRO A 354 20.20 13.44 -24.30
N LEU A 355 19.79 12.34 -23.69
CA LEU A 355 20.39 11.73 -22.49
C LEU A 355 21.37 10.59 -22.80
N ASP A 356 21.83 10.46 -24.04
CA ASP A 356 22.67 9.34 -24.50
C ASP A 356 23.90 9.11 -23.61
N ASP A 357 24.66 10.17 -23.32
CA ASP A 357 25.89 10.08 -22.52
C ASP A 357 25.59 9.67 -21.08
N GLU A 358 24.53 10.22 -20.48
CA GLU A 358 24.10 9.89 -19.12
C GLU A 358 23.67 8.42 -19.01
N LEU A 359 22.90 7.92 -19.99
CA LEU A 359 22.49 6.52 -20.02
C LEU A 359 23.68 5.58 -20.20
N ILE A 360 24.60 5.89 -21.11
CA ILE A 360 25.82 5.10 -21.33
C ILE A 360 26.65 5.05 -20.04
N GLN A 361 26.82 6.19 -19.37
CA GLN A 361 27.55 6.29 -18.11
C GLN A 361 26.89 5.46 -16.99
N ILE A 362 25.56 5.51 -16.89
CA ILE A 362 24.77 4.68 -15.96
C ILE A 362 24.95 3.19 -16.29
N ALA A 363 24.86 2.78 -17.56
CA ALA A 363 25.08 1.39 -17.97
C ALA A 363 26.52 0.92 -17.66
N GLU A 364 27.50 1.81 -17.81
CA GLU A 364 28.90 1.51 -17.54
C GLU A 364 29.14 1.30 -16.05
N ARG A 365 28.60 2.15 -15.17
CA ARG A 365 28.97 2.17 -13.74
C ARG A 365 27.99 1.41 -12.86
N CYS A 366 26.70 1.44 -13.17
CA CYS A 366 25.65 0.78 -12.39
C CYS A 366 25.48 -0.68 -12.86
N LYS A 367 26.40 -1.57 -12.45
CA LYS A 367 26.42 -2.98 -12.89
C LYS A 367 25.25 -3.83 -12.35
N ASN A 368 24.54 -3.34 -11.34
CA ASN A 368 23.37 -4.00 -10.77
C ASN A 368 22.04 -3.50 -11.34
N LEU A 369 22.06 -2.55 -12.29
CA LEU A 369 20.83 -2.03 -12.89
C LEU A 369 20.05 -3.14 -13.61
N THR A 370 18.82 -3.38 -13.18
CA THR A 370 17.91 -4.38 -13.74
C THR A 370 16.59 -3.80 -14.24
N ALA A 371 16.27 -2.56 -13.87
CA ALA A 371 15.02 -1.91 -14.24
C ALA A 371 15.27 -0.46 -14.66
N MET A 372 14.71 -0.05 -15.79
CA MET A 372 14.74 1.35 -16.25
C MET A 372 13.39 1.77 -16.81
N GLY A 373 12.92 2.92 -16.35
CA GLY A 373 11.72 3.61 -16.83
C GLY A 373 12.06 5.01 -17.31
N LEU A 374 11.74 5.36 -18.56
CA LEU A 374 11.92 6.71 -19.10
C LEU A 374 10.62 7.20 -19.74
N GLY A 375 10.16 8.38 -19.32
CA GLY A 375 9.08 9.13 -19.93
C GLY A 375 9.49 10.59 -20.15
N GLU A 376 8.77 11.27 -21.05
CA GLU A 376 8.92 12.71 -21.37
C GLU A 376 10.39 13.19 -21.37
N CYS A 377 11.27 12.50 -22.09
CA CYS A 377 12.68 12.84 -22.24
C CYS A 377 13.16 12.54 -23.66
N GLU A 378 14.40 12.84 -24.00
CA GLU A 378 14.95 12.59 -25.33
C GLU A 378 16.15 11.62 -25.28
N VAL A 379 16.15 10.59 -26.11
CA VAL A 379 17.28 9.66 -26.29
C VAL A 379 17.36 9.29 -27.76
N THR A 380 18.55 9.35 -28.36
CA THR A 380 18.70 8.90 -29.76
C THR A 380 18.57 7.38 -29.86
N CYS A 381 18.03 6.88 -30.96
CA CYS A 381 17.91 5.44 -31.19
C CYS A 381 19.26 4.73 -31.07
N ARG A 382 20.32 5.31 -31.63
CA ARG A 382 21.69 4.82 -31.49
C ARG A 382 22.17 4.80 -30.03
N GLY A 383 21.97 5.89 -29.28
CA GLY A 383 22.34 5.98 -27.87
C GLY A 383 21.62 4.93 -27.03
N PHE A 384 20.32 4.74 -27.27
CA PHE A 384 19.50 3.75 -26.60
C PHE A 384 19.93 2.30 -26.91
N ILE A 385 20.23 1.98 -28.17
CA ILE A 385 20.76 0.65 -28.54
C ILE A 385 22.09 0.39 -27.84
N GLU A 386 23.00 1.35 -27.81
CA GLU A 386 24.29 1.20 -27.13
C GLU A 386 24.09 0.96 -25.63
N PHE A 387 23.20 1.72 -24.98
CA PHE A 387 22.78 1.50 -23.60
C PHE A 387 22.27 0.07 -23.36
N VAL A 388 21.31 -0.39 -24.17
CA VAL A 388 20.72 -1.73 -24.05
C VAL A 388 21.76 -2.80 -24.32
N LYS A 389 22.67 -2.61 -25.28
CA LYS A 389 23.76 -3.54 -25.57
C LYS A 389 24.74 -3.67 -24.41
N MET A 390 25.07 -2.57 -23.73
CA MET A 390 25.93 -2.57 -22.54
C MET A 390 25.26 -3.26 -21.35
N CYS A 391 23.95 -3.10 -21.19
CA CYS A 391 23.24 -3.75 -20.11
C CYS A 391 22.93 -5.22 -20.41
N GLY A 392 22.43 -5.50 -21.62
CA GLY A 392 22.03 -6.80 -22.11
C GLY A 392 20.88 -7.41 -21.31
N GLY A 393 20.88 -8.73 -21.19
CA GLY A 393 19.84 -9.50 -20.50
C GLY A 393 19.70 -9.26 -18.99
N ARG A 394 20.53 -8.40 -18.38
CA ARG A 394 20.34 -8.02 -16.97
C ARG A 394 19.18 -7.04 -16.78
N LEU A 395 18.77 -6.33 -17.83
CA LEU A 395 17.55 -5.50 -17.81
C LEU A 395 16.32 -6.41 -17.83
N THR A 396 15.78 -6.68 -16.64
CA THR A 396 14.56 -7.44 -16.43
C THR A 396 13.30 -6.60 -16.63
N GLN A 397 13.37 -5.28 -16.49
CA GLN A 397 12.27 -4.35 -16.78
C GLN A 397 12.80 -3.17 -17.58
N LEU A 398 12.13 -2.84 -18.69
CA LEU A 398 12.51 -1.72 -19.55
C LEU A 398 11.22 -1.12 -20.12
N SER A 399 10.79 0.00 -19.55
CA SER A 399 9.58 0.72 -19.93
C SER A 399 9.99 2.08 -20.46
N ILE A 400 9.74 2.33 -21.74
CA ILE A 400 10.17 3.53 -22.45
C ILE A 400 8.99 3.97 -23.29
N MET A 401 8.52 5.20 -23.09
CA MET A 401 7.49 5.74 -23.96
C MET A 401 8.04 5.97 -25.39
N GLU A 402 7.23 5.74 -26.42
CA GLU A 402 7.65 5.86 -27.82
C GLU A 402 8.22 7.26 -28.13
N GLU A 403 7.63 8.31 -27.58
CA GLU A 403 8.05 9.71 -27.77
C GLU A 403 9.46 10.00 -27.23
N VAL A 404 10.02 9.12 -26.40
CA VAL A 404 11.39 9.29 -25.88
C VAL A 404 12.45 9.07 -26.95
N LEU A 405 12.13 8.26 -27.96
CA LEU A 405 13.10 7.71 -28.90
C LEU A 405 13.19 8.59 -30.15
N ILE A 406 14.35 9.21 -30.34
CA ILE A 406 14.63 10.07 -31.50
C ILE A 406 15.28 9.22 -32.60
N PRO A 407 14.64 9.07 -33.78
CA PRO A 407 15.26 8.39 -34.92
C PRO A 407 16.49 9.14 -35.42
N ASP A 408 17.46 8.38 -35.92
CA ASP A 408 18.68 8.92 -36.51
C ASP A 408 18.90 8.36 -37.92
N SER A 409 20.03 8.69 -38.55
CA SER A 409 20.33 8.22 -39.92
C SER A 409 20.46 6.70 -40.02
N ASP A 410 20.76 6.04 -38.90
CA ASP A 410 21.11 4.62 -38.86
C ASP A 410 19.92 3.76 -38.42
N TYR A 411 19.03 4.31 -37.59
CA TYR A 411 17.91 3.60 -36.99
C TYR A 411 16.57 4.36 -37.05
N SER A 412 15.55 3.67 -37.56
CA SER A 412 14.14 4.04 -37.42
C SER A 412 13.48 3.29 -36.27
N LEU A 413 12.34 3.80 -35.77
CA LEU A 413 11.55 3.16 -34.71
C LEU A 413 11.14 1.72 -35.07
N ASP A 414 10.79 1.49 -36.33
CA ASP A 414 10.43 0.15 -36.85
C ASP A 414 11.56 -0.88 -36.70
N ARG A 415 12.82 -0.45 -36.70
CA ARG A 415 13.98 -1.35 -36.57
C ARG A 415 14.52 -1.42 -35.15
N LEU A 416 14.29 -0.38 -34.36
CA LEU A 416 14.76 -0.28 -32.98
C LEU A 416 14.34 -1.47 -32.12
N HIS A 417 13.06 -1.82 -32.16
CA HIS A 417 12.50 -2.89 -31.32
C HIS A 417 13.17 -4.25 -31.59
N LEU A 418 13.61 -4.52 -32.82
CA LEU A 418 14.31 -5.75 -33.19
C LEU A 418 15.71 -5.84 -32.57
N GLU A 419 16.51 -4.77 -32.68
CA GLU A 419 17.85 -4.74 -32.08
C GLU A 419 17.79 -4.73 -30.55
N VAL A 420 16.86 -3.98 -29.96
CA VAL A 420 16.63 -3.99 -28.50
C VAL A 420 16.22 -5.39 -28.03
N SER A 421 15.25 -6.02 -28.71
CA SER A 421 14.78 -7.38 -28.36
C SER A 421 15.92 -8.41 -28.43
N LYS A 422 16.79 -8.31 -29.43
CA LYS A 422 17.96 -9.17 -29.61
C LYS A 422 18.96 -9.03 -28.47
N HIS A 423 19.24 -7.81 -28.03
CA HIS A 423 20.17 -7.58 -26.91
C HIS A 423 19.57 -7.96 -25.53
N LEU A 424 18.25 -7.85 -25.38
CA LEU A 424 17.55 -8.28 -24.16
C LEU A 424 17.30 -9.79 -24.10
N GLY A 425 17.25 -10.48 -25.25
CA GLY A 425 16.91 -11.90 -25.35
C GLY A 425 15.42 -12.20 -25.19
N ARG A 426 14.55 -11.21 -25.40
CA ARG A 426 13.09 -11.31 -25.32
C ARG A 426 12.44 -10.24 -26.19
N MET A 427 11.19 -10.46 -26.59
CA MET A 427 10.43 -9.44 -27.30
C MET A 427 10.26 -8.19 -26.43
N TRP A 428 10.50 -7.03 -27.03
CA TRP A 428 10.35 -5.73 -26.41
C TRP A 428 9.78 -4.75 -27.43
N PHE A 429 8.92 -3.85 -26.95
CA PHE A 429 8.36 -2.73 -27.69
C PHE A 429 8.31 -1.51 -26.77
N PRO A 430 8.43 -0.28 -27.32
CA PRO A 430 8.15 0.91 -26.54
C PRO A 430 6.67 0.93 -26.13
N ASP A 431 6.40 1.59 -25.01
CA ASP A 431 5.06 1.84 -24.54
C ASP A 431 4.42 2.96 -25.39
N MET A 432 3.16 2.76 -25.77
CA MET A 432 2.40 3.71 -26.59
C MET A 432 1.22 4.27 -25.81
N MET A 433 1.02 5.58 -25.88
CA MET A 433 -0.22 6.19 -25.41
C MET A 433 -1.33 6.01 -26.46
N PRO A 434 -2.57 5.66 -26.06
CA PRO A 434 -3.70 5.65 -26.98
C PRO A 434 -3.94 7.05 -27.57
N THR A 435 -4.17 7.12 -28.88
CA THR A 435 -4.37 8.40 -29.60
C THR A 435 -5.83 8.85 -29.62
N TRP A 436 -6.69 8.36 -28.72
CA TRP A 436 -8.14 8.58 -28.73
C TRP A 436 -8.70 9.22 -27.49
#